data_AF-A0A945C5Z5-F1
#
_entry.id   AF-A0A945C5Z5-F1
#
_cell.length_a   1.000
_cell.length_b   1.000
_cell.length_c   1.000
_cell.angle_alpha   90.00
_cell.angle_beta   90.00
_cell.angle_gamma   90.00
#
_symmetry.space_group_name_H-M   'P 1'
#
loop_
_entity.id
_entity.type
_entity.pdbx_description
1 polymer ?
#
loop_
_entity_poly.entity_id
_entity_poly.type
_entity_poly.pdbx_seq_one_letter_code
_entity_poly.pdbx_strand_id
1 'polypeptide(L)'
;MKQDGMNLIGMIMTIGVILILFMSIYVAVDPASRINTAKDKTRDQDVMLLAQAMKEYMLDNKGDIPITGDITTSKKVLCNSAISLTCAGDTEDCLIIDTTTDFLDNYLATLPVDPDKTNTADTGYYIQNVNGQVILGSCNYEDEAITYNPRIVDTTEAAAPACGGTEFEDYCWYLSDNLLDDCDDVCAGNGLTCVSGVTYASKGDCSLHAAMGIGCSDGCDVSSQVYSPSILNPAYGFEYCYTDTANPVYYCGGYNYADFLILCACEAA
;
A
#
# COMPACT_ATOMS: atom_id res chain seq x y z
N MET A 1 -16.77 40.77 47.40
CA MET A 1 -16.98 39.37 46.98
C MET A 1 -16.50 38.47 48.10
N LYS A 2 -17.38 37.66 48.69
CA LYS A 2 -17.04 36.76 49.81
C LYS A 2 -16.53 35.47 49.19
N GLN A 3 -15.24 35.19 49.33
CA GLN A 3 -14.68 33.89 48.93
C GLN A 3 -14.97 32.91 50.06
N ASP A 4 -15.88 31.97 49.80
CA ASP A 4 -16.11 30.83 50.70
C ASP A 4 -14.88 29.91 50.59
N GLY A 5 -14.04 29.95 51.63
CA GLY A 5 -12.88 29.09 51.73
C GLY A 5 -13.30 27.62 51.76
N MET A 6 -12.61 26.78 51.00
CA MET A 6 -12.83 25.34 50.98
C MET A 6 -12.83 24.77 52.40
N ASN A 7 -13.89 24.03 52.74
CA ASN A 7 -14.00 23.35 54.02
C ASN A 7 -12.92 22.26 54.11
N LEU A 8 -12.13 22.26 55.20
CA LEU A 8 -10.99 21.36 55.40
C LEU A 8 -11.38 19.88 55.25
N ILE A 9 -12.57 19.53 55.74
CA ILE A 9 -13.12 18.17 55.63
C ILE A 9 -13.41 17.78 54.18
N GLY A 10 -13.85 18.75 53.35
CA GLY A 10 -14.15 18.53 51.95
C GLY A 10 -12.90 18.20 51.15
N MET A 11 -11.79 18.90 51.41
CA MET A 11 -10.53 18.65 50.73
C MET A 11 -9.96 17.26 51.08
N ILE A 12 -10.10 16.81 52.33
CA ILE A 12 -9.67 15.47 52.75
C ILE A 12 -10.52 14.39 52.04
N MET A 13 -11.82 14.59 51.94
CA MET A 13 -12.72 13.65 51.25
C MET A 13 -12.38 13.56 49.75
N THR A 14 -12.12 14.71 49.10
CA THR A 14 -11.74 14.75 47.68
C THR A 14 -10.42 14.02 47.43
N ILE A 15 -9.40 14.26 48.26
CA ILE A 15 -8.11 13.55 48.13
C ILE A 15 -8.31 12.05 48.35
N GLY A 16 -9.15 11.64 49.31
CA GLY A 16 -9.47 10.23 49.54
C GLY A 16 -10.07 9.55 48.31
N VAL A 17 -11.04 10.20 47.65
CA VAL A 17 -11.63 9.67 46.40
C VAL A 17 -10.61 9.62 45.27
N ILE A 18 -9.77 10.64 45.11
CA ILE A 18 -8.72 10.66 44.08
C ILE A 18 -7.73 9.50 44.29
N LEU A 19 -7.31 9.22 45.52
CA LEU A 19 -6.38 8.13 45.83
C LEU A 19 -6.97 6.75 45.50
N ILE A 20 -8.26 6.55 45.78
CA ILE A 20 -8.95 5.29 45.45
C ILE A 20 -9.03 5.11 43.93
N LEU A 21 -9.42 6.16 43.19
CA LEU A 21 -9.46 6.11 41.73
C LEU A 21 -8.08 5.89 41.12
N PHE A 22 -7.04 6.50 41.68
CA PHE A 22 -5.67 6.33 41.20
C PHE A 22 -5.17 4.90 41.37
N MET A 23 -5.43 4.28 42.53
CA MET A 23 -5.07 2.87 42.75
C MET A 23 -5.78 1.92 41.79
N SER A 24 -7.07 2.14 41.50
CA SER A 24 -7.80 1.24 40.58
C SER A 24 -7.29 1.34 39.15
N ILE A 25 -6.94 2.54 38.68
CA ILE A 25 -6.35 2.74 37.35
C ILE A 25 -4.96 2.10 37.28
N TYR A 26 -4.16 2.20 38.34
CA TYR A 26 -2.82 1.61 38.39
C TYR A 26 -2.84 0.08 38.25
N VAL A 27 -3.85 -0.60 38.82
CA VAL A 27 -3.99 -2.06 38.70
C VAL A 27 -4.49 -2.48 37.31
N ALA A 28 -5.22 -1.62 36.60
CA ALA A 28 -5.81 -1.95 35.29
C ALA A 28 -4.84 -1.77 34.11
N VAL A 29 -3.72 -1.05 34.29
CA VAL A 29 -2.74 -0.83 33.22
C VAL A 29 -1.64 -1.87 33.34
N ASP A 30 -1.63 -2.83 32.42
CA ASP A 30 -0.46 -3.70 32.21
C ASP A 30 0.62 -2.91 31.44
N PRO A 31 1.73 -2.53 32.09
CA PRO A 31 2.82 -1.82 31.41
C PRO A 31 3.47 -2.68 30.31
N ALA A 32 3.46 -4.01 30.43
CA ALA A 32 4.05 -4.91 29.44
C ALA A 32 3.28 -4.86 28.12
N SER A 33 1.94 -4.92 28.18
CA SER A 33 1.07 -4.80 27.00
C SER A 33 1.32 -3.50 26.24
N ARG A 34 1.49 -2.36 26.94
CA ARG A 34 1.75 -1.07 26.28
C ARG A 34 3.10 -1.01 25.56
N ILE A 35 4.11 -1.68 26.10
CA ILE A 35 5.43 -1.76 25.47
C ILE A 35 5.35 -2.60 24.20
N ASN A 36 4.66 -3.75 24.25
CA ASN A 36 4.48 -4.61 23.08
C ASN A 36 3.70 -3.89 21.98
N THR A 37 2.59 -3.22 22.30
CA THR A 37 1.85 -2.40 21.32
C THR A 37 2.70 -1.29 20.69
N ALA A 38 3.64 -0.69 21.44
CA ALA A 38 4.53 0.32 20.89
C ALA A 38 5.57 -0.28 19.92
N LYS A 39 6.09 -1.47 20.22
CA LYS A 39 6.98 -2.21 19.31
C LYS A 39 6.26 -2.62 18.04
N ASP A 40 5.05 -3.14 18.15
CA ASP A 40 4.24 -3.57 17.01
C ASP A 40 3.90 -2.40 16.07
N LYS A 41 3.59 -1.22 16.63
CA LYS A 41 3.45 0.01 15.84
C LYS A 41 4.73 0.43 15.12
N THR A 42 5.89 0.17 15.72
CA THR A 42 7.18 0.44 15.07
C THR A 42 7.39 -0.52 13.90
N ARG A 43 7.09 -1.81 14.09
CA ARG A 43 7.14 -2.82 13.02
C ARG A 43 6.21 -2.52 11.86
N ASP A 44 4.99 -2.07 12.14
CA ASP A 44 4.03 -1.62 11.13
C ASP A 44 4.61 -0.53 10.23
N GLN A 45 5.17 0.50 10.85
CA GLN A 45 5.80 1.62 10.16
C GLN A 45 7.02 1.17 9.36
N ASP A 46 7.86 0.31 9.94
CA ASP A 46 9.07 -0.20 9.29
C ASP A 46 8.74 -1.07 8.07
N VAL A 47 7.75 -1.96 8.18
CA VAL A 47 7.28 -2.81 7.07
C VAL A 47 6.67 -1.95 5.96
N MET A 48 5.87 -0.93 6.31
CA MET A 48 5.30 0.00 5.34
C MET A 48 6.39 0.80 4.61
N LEU A 49 7.39 1.31 5.34
CA LEU A 49 8.52 2.04 4.77
C LEU A 49 9.36 1.15 3.84
N LEU A 50 9.66 -0.08 4.26
CA LEU A 50 10.36 -1.06 3.43
C LEU A 50 9.59 -1.36 2.15
N ALA A 51 8.28 -1.61 2.26
CA ALA A 51 7.46 -1.94 1.11
C ALA A 51 7.33 -0.77 0.13
N GLN A 52 7.18 0.46 0.64
CA GLN A 52 7.14 1.65 -0.20
C GLN A 52 8.49 1.87 -0.91
N ALA A 53 9.61 1.77 -0.18
CA ALA A 53 10.93 1.95 -0.77
C ALA A 53 11.23 0.90 -1.84
N MET A 54 10.92 -0.38 -1.58
CA MET A 54 11.10 -1.45 -2.58
C MET A 54 10.23 -1.24 -3.80
N LYS A 55 8.97 -0.82 -3.62
CA LYS A 55 8.08 -0.47 -4.72
C LYS A 55 8.65 0.66 -5.57
N GLU A 56 9.10 1.75 -4.94
CA GLU A 56 9.69 2.90 -5.66
C GLU A 56 10.96 2.49 -6.41
N TYR A 57 11.86 1.72 -5.79
CA TYR A 57 13.05 1.20 -6.46
C TYR A 57 12.70 0.35 -7.68
N MET A 58 11.72 -0.53 -7.56
CA MET A 58 11.29 -1.37 -8.67
C MET A 58 10.70 -0.57 -9.83
N LEU A 59 9.93 0.48 -9.55
CA LEU A 59 9.38 1.37 -10.58
C LEU A 59 10.50 2.01 -11.40
N ASP A 60 11.55 2.47 -10.72
CA ASP A 60 12.69 3.14 -11.38
C ASP A 60 13.65 2.14 -12.05
N ASN A 61 13.68 0.89 -11.59
CA ASN A 61 14.62 -0.15 -12.06
C ASN A 61 13.95 -1.30 -12.83
N LYS A 62 12.79 -1.05 -13.47
CA LYS A 62 12.10 -2.01 -14.37
C LYS A 62 11.78 -3.37 -13.72
N GLY A 63 11.35 -3.32 -12.46
CA GLY A 63 10.96 -4.51 -11.70
C GLY A 63 12.12 -5.24 -11.01
N ASP A 64 13.35 -4.73 -11.09
CA ASP A 64 14.46 -5.28 -10.31
C ASP A 64 14.26 -5.02 -8.81
N ILE A 65 14.60 -6.00 -7.98
CA ILE A 65 14.44 -5.93 -6.53
C ILE A 65 15.83 -5.77 -5.91
N PRO A 66 16.03 -4.85 -4.94
CA PRO A 66 17.35 -4.52 -4.41
C PRO A 66 17.86 -5.56 -3.40
N ILE A 67 17.80 -6.84 -3.77
CA ILE A 67 18.24 -7.98 -2.96
C ILE A 67 19.21 -8.84 -3.76
N THR A 68 20.17 -9.43 -3.06
CA THR A 68 21.01 -10.50 -3.58
C THR A 68 20.41 -11.84 -3.19
N GLY A 69 19.83 -12.56 -4.16
CA GLY A 69 19.31 -13.92 -4.01
C GLY A 69 17.82 -14.04 -4.33
N ASP A 70 17.34 -15.28 -4.39
CA ASP A 70 15.97 -15.57 -4.83
C ASP A 70 14.96 -15.42 -3.68
N ILE A 71 13.83 -14.78 -3.98
CA ILE A 71 12.66 -14.78 -3.10
C ILE A 71 11.96 -16.13 -3.27
N THR A 72 11.67 -16.79 -2.15
CA THR A 72 10.98 -18.08 -2.15
C THR A 72 9.66 -17.97 -1.41
N THR A 73 8.89 -19.05 -1.39
CA THR A 73 7.67 -19.15 -0.60
C THR A 73 7.93 -19.22 0.91
N SER A 74 9.17 -19.49 1.32
CA SER A 74 9.59 -19.46 2.72
C SER A 74 9.87 -18.03 3.17
N LYS A 75 9.70 -17.72 4.45
CA LYS A 75 10.08 -16.43 5.00
C LYS A 75 11.60 -16.28 5.03
N LYS A 76 12.13 -15.33 4.26
CA LYS A 76 13.57 -15.01 4.25
C LYS A 76 13.81 -13.64 4.87
N VAL A 77 14.62 -13.59 5.92
CA VAL A 77 14.90 -12.36 6.67
C VAL A 77 15.80 -11.44 5.85
N LEU A 78 15.56 -10.12 5.89
CA LEU A 78 16.42 -9.10 5.32
C LEU A 78 17.65 -8.88 6.18
N CYS A 79 18.82 -8.79 5.56
CA CYS A 79 20.10 -8.65 6.26
C CYS A 79 21.12 -7.83 5.45
N ASN A 80 22.25 -7.53 6.08
CA ASN A 80 23.41 -6.92 5.43
C ASN A 80 24.58 -7.89 5.18
N SER A 81 24.45 -9.14 5.62
CA SER A 81 25.53 -10.14 5.59
C SER A 81 24.96 -11.54 5.48
N ALA A 82 25.57 -12.41 4.67
CA ALA A 82 25.09 -13.77 4.40
C ALA A 82 25.11 -14.65 5.67
N ILE A 83 23.98 -14.71 6.38
CA ILE A 83 23.77 -15.58 7.53
C ILE A 83 22.44 -16.33 7.41
N SER A 84 22.35 -17.51 8.02
CA SER A 84 21.08 -18.24 8.11
C SER A 84 20.28 -17.74 9.31
N LEU A 85 19.01 -17.39 9.09
CA LEU A 85 18.12 -16.83 10.10
C LEU A 85 16.79 -17.58 10.14
N THR A 86 16.19 -17.63 11.32
CA THR A 86 14.89 -18.25 11.54
C THR A 86 13.81 -17.19 11.73
N CYS A 87 12.73 -17.31 10.96
CA CYS A 87 11.59 -16.41 10.99
C CYS A 87 10.28 -17.21 11.06
N ALA A 88 9.56 -17.12 12.19
CA ALA A 88 8.27 -17.79 12.38
C ALA A 88 8.23 -19.30 12.00
N GLY A 89 9.35 -20.01 12.20
CA GLY A 89 9.48 -21.45 11.93
C GLY A 89 10.29 -21.80 10.67
N ASP A 90 10.43 -20.87 9.72
CA ASP A 90 11.23 -21.06 8.51
C ASP A 90 12.68 -20.68 8.79
N THR A 91 13.64 -21.52 8.40
CA THR A 91 15.08 -21.23 8.53
C THR A 91 15.71 -21.24 7.16
N GLU A 92 16.13 -20.07 6.72
CA GLU A 92 16.60 -19.83 5.36
C GLU A 92 17.85 -18.96 5.38
N ASP A 93 18.60 -18.94 4.28
CA ASP A 93 19.63 -17.93 4.06
C ASP A 93 18.96 -16.55 3.94
N CYS A 94 19.46 -15.57 4.69
CA CYS A 94 18.91 -14.23 4.67
C CYS A 94 19.12 -13.56 3.29
N LEU A 95 18.20 -12.68 2.93
CA LEU A 95 18.27 -11.88 1.72
C LEU A 95 19.08 -10.62 2.01
N ILE A 96 20.24 -10.51 1.37
CA ILE A 96 21.10 -9.36 1.54
C ILE A 96 20.53 -8.22 0.71
N ILE A 97 20.29 -7.07 1.33
CA ILE A 97 19.97 -5.85 0.59
C ILE A 97 21.22 -5.42 -0.18
N ASP A 98 21.10 -5.28 -1.50
CA ASP A 98 22.24 -4.98 -2.35
C ASP A 98 22.69 -3.53 -2.14
N THR A 99 23.70 -3.35 -1.28
CA THR A 99 24.31 -2.03 -1.00
C THR A 99 25.13 -1.46 -2.16
N THR A 100 25.30 -2.21 -3.26
CA THR A 100 25.90 -1.68 -4.50
C THR A 100 24.88 -0.97 -5.39
N THR A 101 23.59 -1.19 -5.13
CA THR A 101 22.50 -0.40 -5.69
C THR A 101 22.35 0.91 -4.93
N ASP A 102 21.76 1.91 -5.58
CA ASP A 102 21.42 3.19 -4.96
C ASP A 102 20.19 3.09 -4.03
N PHE A 103 19.74 1.87 -3.70
CA PHE A 103 18.55 1.63 -2.89
C PHE A 103 18.57 2.39 -1.55
N LEU A 104 19.66 2.24 -0.80
CA LEU A 104 19.79 2.89 0.51
C LEU A 104 20.07 4.39 0.42
N ASP A 105 20.53 4.87 -0.73
CA ASP A 105 20.86 6.27 -0.94
C ASP A 105 19.64 7.08 -1.39
N ASN A 106 18.77 6.48 -2.22
CA ASN A 106 17.67 7.17 -2.90
C ASN A 106 16.27 6.82 -2.37
N TYR A 107 16.07 5.60 -1.86
CA TYR A 107 14.72 5.09 -1.53
C TYR A 107 14.55 4.77 -0.04
N LEU A 108 15.62 4.39 0.65
CA LEU A 108 15.56 4.05 2.07
C LEU A 108 16.85 4.42 2.83
N ALA A 109 16.82 5.54 3.55
CA ALA A 109 18.02 6.09 4.22
C ALA A 109 18.78 5.10 5.12
N THR A 110 18.09 4.15 5.77
CA THR A 110 18.72 3.09 6.57
C THR A 110 17.77 1.90 6.66
N LEU A 111 18.33 0.69 6.67
CA LEU A 111 17.56 -0.54 6.88
C LEU A 111 16.98 -0.56 8.31
N PRO A 112 15.65 -0.60 8.49
CA PRO A 112 15.06 -0.69 9.81
C PRO A 112 15.40 -2.02 10.48
N VAL A 113 15.40 -1.99 11.82
CA VAL A 113 15.71 -3.15 12.67
C VAL A 113 14.59 -3.29 13.68
N ASP A 114 13.98 -4.47 13.71
CA ASP A 114 12.92 -4.83 14.65
C ASP A 114 13.34 -4.47 16.09
N PRO A 115 12.44 -3.89 16.92
CA PRO A 115 12.75 -3.47 18.28
C PRO A 115 13.30 -4.56 19.22
N ASP A 116 13.11 -5.84 18.88
CA ASP A 116 13.67 -6.99 19.62
C ASP A 116 15.03 -7.47 19.06
N LYS A 117 15.50 -6.85 17.99
CA LYS A 117 16.80 -7.10 17.36
C LYS A 117 17.77 -5.96 17.65
N THR A 118 19.04 -6.17 17.30
CA THR A 118 20.13 -5.27 17.74
C THR A 118 20.93 -4.66 16.61
N ASN A 119 20.87 -5.22 15.40
CA ASN A 119 21.68 -4.79 14.27
C ASN A 119 21.06 -5.26 12.95
N THR A 120 21.60 -4.74 11.84
CA THR A 120 21.13 -5.04 10.48
C THR A 120 21.62 -6.37 9.91
N ALA A 121 22.37 -7.19 10.66
CA ALA A 121 22.64 -8.57 10.27
C ALA A 121 21.39 -9.44 10.44
N ASP A 122 20.53 -9.11 11.41
CA ASP A 122 19.20 -9.71 11.60
C ASP A 122 18.20 -8.58 11.85
N THR A 123 17.57 -8.11 10.78
CA THR A 123 16.59 -7.03 10.88
C THR A 123 15.30 -7.48 11.55
N GLY A 124 15.00 -8.78 11.59
CA GLY A 124 13.70 -9.30 12.00
C GLY A 124 12.56 -9.05 11.01
N TYR A 125 12.82 -8.45 9.84
CA TYR A 125 11.85 -8.26 8.76
C TYR A 125 12.10 -9.28 7.65
N TYR A 126 11.05 -9.84 7.06
CA TYR A 126 11.15 -10.87 6.04
C TYR A 126 10.48 -10.49 4.73
N ILE A 127 10.93 -11.17 3.68
CA ILE A 127 10.33 -11.21 2.36
C ILE A 127 9.96 -12.65 2.04
N GLN A 128 8.80 -12.85 1.43
CA GLN A 128 8.37 -14.12 0.85
C GLN A 128 7.57 -13.88 -0.42
N ASN A 129 7.52 -14.85 -1.32
CA ASN A 129 6.62 -14.86 -2.48
C ASN A 129 5.43 -15.78 -2.17
N VAL A 130 4.22 -15.24 -2.22
CA VAL A 130 2.99 -16.02 -2.12
C VAL A 130 2.19 -15.80 -3.38
N ASN A 131 1.99 -16.87 -4.17
CA ASN A 131 1.21 -16.85 -5.40
C ASN A 131 1.66 -15.79 -6.42
N GLY A 132 2.97 -15.54 -6.55
CA GLY A 132 3.50 -14.54 -7.48
C GLY A 132 3.53 -13.12 -6.91
N GLN A 133 3.13 -12.94 -5.65
CA GLN A 133 3.14 -11.65 -4.97
C GLN A 133 4.20 -11.63 -3.87
N VAL A 134 5.05 -10.62 -3.89
CA VAL A 134 6.05 -10.48 -2.84
C VAL A 134 5.47 -9.73 -1.66
N ILE A 135 5.59 -10.38 -0.51
CA ILE A 135 5.02 -9.98 0.75
C ILE A 135 6.15 -9.59 1.70
N LEU A 136 6.00 -8.46 2.39
CA LEU A 136 6.86 -8.03 3.47
C LEU A 136 6.14 -8.16 4.82
N GLY A 137 6.89 -8.59 5.84
CA GLY A 137 6.38 -8.67 7.21
C GLY A 137 7.48 -8.73 8.27
N SER A 138 7.08 -8.88 9.54
CA SER A 138 8.00 -9.06 10.67
C SER A 138 7.97 -10.49 11.22
N CYS A 139 9.13 -10.99 11.66
CA CYS A 139 9.26 -12.35 12.20
C CYS A 139 8.63 -12.53 13.58
N ASN A 140 8.61 -11.46 14.37
CA ASN A 140 8.04 -11.45 15.70
C ASN A 140 6.74 -10.65 15.68
N TYR A 141 5.67 -11.28 16.13
CA TYR A 141 4.39 -10.64 16.35
C TYR A 141 3.60 -11.40 17.43
N GLU A 142 3.10 -10.69 18.44
CA GLU A 142 2.40 -11.30 19.58
C GLU A 142 0.90 -11.54 19.29
N ASP A 143 0.29 -10.77 18.38
CA ASP A 143 -1.15 -10.85 18.07
C ASP A 143 -1.47 -11.41 16.66
N GLU A 144 -0.92 -10.89 15.55
CA GLU A 144 -1.03 -11.43 14.16
C GLU A 144 -0.04 -10.70 13.23
N ALA A 145 0.69 -11.40 12.35
CA ALA A 145 1.74 -10.79 11.53
C ALA A 145 1.21 -9.64 10.63
N ILE A 146 1.70 -8.41 10.86
CA ILE A 146 1.48 -7.31 9.91
C ILE A 146 2.18 -7.67 8.61
N THR A 147 1.35 -7.80 7.58
CA THR A 147 1.77 -8.22 6.26
C THR A 147 1.41 -7.10 5.32
N TYR A 148 2.41 -6.38 4.81
CA TYR A 148 2.19 -5.44 3.73
C TYR A 148 2.53 -6.13 2.43
N ASN A 149 1.63 -6.00 1.48
CA ASN A 149 1.66 -6.75 0.24
C ASN A 149 1.90 -5.79 -0.92
N PRO A 150 3.14 -5.29 -1.10
CA PRO A 150 3.43 -4.51 -2.28
C PRO A 150 3.20 -5.41 -3.51
N ARG A 151 2.47 -4.91 -4.50
CA ARG A 151 2.38 -5.57 -5.82
C ARG A 151 3.77 -5.51 -6.45
N ILE A 152 4.54 -6.56 -6.22
CA ILE A 152 5.88 -6.79 -6.74
C ILE A 152 5.69 -7.83 -7.84
N VAL A 153 5.84 -7.39 -9.09
CA VAL A 153 5.88 -8.29 -10.24
C VAL A 153 7.23 -9.00 -10.21
N ASP A 154 7.22 -10.29 -9.91
CA ASP A 154 8.40 -11.15 -10.05
C ASP A 154 8.82 -11.20 -11.52
N THR A 155 9.92 -10.54 -11.88
CA THR A 155 10.43 -10.47 -13.27
C THR A 155 10.96 -11.80 -13.81
N THR A 156 10.81 -12.93 -13.10
CA THR A 156 11.07 -14.26 -13.67
C THR A 156 9.91 -14.81 -14.51
N GLU A 157 8.74 -14.15 -14.53
CA GLU A 157 7.81 -14.22 -15.65
C GLU A 157 7.77 -12.90 -16.40
N ALA A 158 8.50 -12.85 -17.52
CA ALA A 158 8.15 -11.96 -18.60
C ALA A 158 6.83 -12.43 -19.23
N ALA A 159 5.72 -12.00 -18.66
CA ALA A 159 4.55 -11.62 -19.42
C ALA A 159 3.87 -10.51 -18.64
N ALA A 160 3.65 -9.38 -19.31
CA ALA A 160 2.56 -8.51 -18.93
C ALA A 160 1.31 -9.38 -18.65
N PRO A 161 0.46 -9.00 -17.68
CA PRO A 161 -0.75 -9.77 -17.39
C PRO A 161 -1.45 -10.06 -18.72
N ALA A 162 -1.67 -11.34 -19.04
CA ALA A 162 -2.34 -11.76 -20.27
C ALA A 162 -3.79 -11.24 -20.23
N CYS A 163 -3.95 -9.96 -20.53
CA CYS A 163 -5.17 -9.24 -20.33
C CYS A 163 -5.97 -9.25 -21.62
N GLY A 164 -7.28 -9.38 -21.49
CA GLY A 164 -8.19 -9.18 -22.62
C GLY A 164 -8.35 -7.69 -23.01
N GLY A 165 -7.81 -6.77 -22.20
CA GLY A 165 -7.92 -5.32 -22.36
C GLY A 165 -6.67 -4.67 -22.95
N THR A 166 -6.40 -3.42 -22.56
CA THR A 166 -5.21 -2.66 -22.98
C THR A 166 -4.21 -2.54 -21.84
N GLU A 167 -2.94 -2.84 -22.11
CA GLU A 167 -1.86 -2.69 -21.14
C GLU A 167 -1.35 -1.25 -21.12
N PHE A 168 -1.34 -0.62 -19.95
CA PHE A 168 -0.79 0.71 -19.75
C PHE A 168 -0.31 0.90 -18.30
N GLU A 169 0.96 1.32 -18.13
CA GLU A 169 1.61 1.57 -16.83
C GLU A 169 1.38 0.45 -15.81
N ASP A 170 1.63 -0.80 -16.22
CA ASP A 170 1.50 -2.03 -15.42
C ASP A 170 0.08 -2.46 -15.00
N TYR A 171 -0.96 -1.83 -15.57
CA TYR A 171 -2.36 -2.21 -15.34
C TYR A 171 -3.06 -2.63 -16.62
N CYS A 172 -4.09 -3.48 -16.45
CA CYS A 172 -4.99 -3.87 -17.52
C CYS A 172 -6.19 -2.94 -17.52
N TRP A 173 -6.30 -2.14 -18.57
CA TRP A 173 -7.38 -1.17 -18.73
C TRP A 173 -8.51 -1.72 -19.58
N TYR A 174 -9.71 -1.56 -19.08
CA TYR A 174 -10.95 -1.97 -19.70
C TYR A 174 -11.88 -0.76 -19.83
N LEU A 175 -12.49 -0.61 -21.00
CA LEU A 175 -13.53 0.39 -21.20
C LEU A 175 -14.88 -0.22 -20.82
N SER A 176 -15.72 0.51 -20.11
CA SER A 176 -17.09 0.08 -19.84
C SER A 176 -17.89 -0.06 -21.14
N ASP A 177 -18.67 -1.13 -21.27
CA ASP A 177 -19.58 -1.33 -22.41
C ASP A 177 -20.95 -0.66 -22.20
N ASN A 178 -21.34 -0.39 -20.95
CA ASN A 178 -22.56 0.34 -20.61
C ASN A 178 -22.27 1.60 -19.81
N LEU A 179 -23.12 2.61 -20.02
CA LEU A 179 -23.05 3.94 -19.38
C LEU A 179 -23.43 3.92 -17.90
N LEU A 180 -23.80 2.75 -17.38
CA LEU A 180 -24.22 2.55 -16.00
C LEU A 180 -23.34 1.55 -15.26
N ASP A 181 -22.36 0.96 -15.92
CA ASP A 181 -21.42 0.05 -15.26
C ASP A 181 -20.45 0.90 -14.45
N ASP A 182 -20.23 0.52 -13.20
CA ASP A 182 -19.05 0.99 -12.47
C ASP A 182 -17.86 0.04 -12.73
N CYS A 183 -16.70 0.38 -12.18
CA CYS A 183 -15.53 -0.42 -12.44
C CYS A 183 -15.51 -1.77 -11.72
N ASP A 184 -16.30 -1.95 -10.67
CA ASP A 184 -16.49 -3.26 -10.09
C ASP A 184 -17.28 -4.15 -11.07
N ASP A 185 -18.30 -3.60 -11.73
CA ASP A 185 -19.07 -4.29 -12.77
C ASP A 185 -18.19 -4.65 -13.99
N VAL A 186 -17.40 -3.68 -14.49
CA VAL A 186 -16.52 -3.87 -15.65
C VAL A 186 -15.47 -4.94 -15.39
N CYS A 187 -14.81 -4.89 -14.24
CA CYS A 187 -13.80 -5.88 -13.88
C CYS A 187 -14.43 -7.25 -13.62
N ALA A 188 -15.54 -7.32 -12.88
CA ALA A 188 -16.24 -8.57 -12.62
C ALA A 188 -16.75 -9.24 -13.91
N GLY A 189 -17.21 -8.47 -14.89
CA GLY A 189 -17.61 -8.95 -16.21
C GLY A 189 -16.48 -9.64 -16.98
N ASN A 190 -15.24 -9.27 -16.70
CA ASN A 190 -14.04 -9.87 -17.28
C ASN A 190 -13.41 -10.97 -16.39
N GLY A 191 -14.05 -11.31 -15.27
CA GLY A 191 -13.50 -12.26 -14.28
C GLY A 191 -12.31 -11.69 -13.48
N LEU A 192 -12.27 -10.37 -13.33
CA LEU A 192 -11.19 -9.61 -12.69
C LEU A 192 -11.73 -8.78 -11.51
N THR A 193 -10.81 -8.22 -10.72
CA THR A 193 -11.10 -7.33 -9.59
C THR A 193 -10.62 -5.91 -9.91
N CYS A 194 -11.36 -4.90 -9.47
CA CYS A 194 -11.01 -3.49 -9.68
C CYS A 194 -9.88 -3.03 -8.75
N VAL A 195 -8.97 -2.20 -9.27
CA VAL A 195 -7.84 -1.63 -8.51
C VAL A 195 -8.00 -0.13 -8.32
N SER A 196 -8.22 0.31 -7.08
CA SER A 196 -8.31 1.74 -6.74
C SER A 196 -6.94 2.41 -6.58
N GLY A 197 -6.88 3.74 -6.74
CA GLY A 197 -5.69 4.53 -6.45
C GLY A 197 -4.59 4.45 -7.51
N VAL A 198 -4.93 3.96 -8.70
CA VAL A 198 -4.02 3.91 -9.85
C VAL A 198 -3.87 5.31 -10.45
N THR A 199 -2.63 5.74 -10.66
CA THR A 199 -2.31 6.95 -11.40
C THR A 199 -2.25 6.62 -12.89
N TYR A 200 -3.10 7.26 -13.69
CA TYR A 200 -3.33 6.90 -15.09
C TYR A 200 -2.86 7.94 -16.10
N ALA A 201 -2.28 9.06 -15.65
CA ALA A 201 -1.66 10.08 -16.50
C ALA A 201 -0.79 11.05 -15.70
N SER A 202 0.23 11.61 -16.35
CA SER A 202 0.81 12.89 -15.97
C SER A 202 -0.06 14.02 -16.55
N LYS A 203 -0.14 15.16 -15.85
CA LYS A 203 -0.96 16.32 -16.28
C LYS A 203 -0.77 16.65 -17.78
N GLY A 204 -1.84 16.65 -18.56
CA GLY A 204 -1.83 17.04 -19.98
C GLY A 204 -1.60 15.93 -20.97
N ASP A 205 -1.31 14.71 -20.53
CA ASP A 205 -1.09 13.58 -21.43
C ASP A 205 -2.36 12.72 -21.58
N CYS A 206 -2.77 12.52 -22.84
CA CYS A 206 -3.85 11.60 -23.21
C CYS A 206 -3.33 10.17 -23.38
N SER A 207 -2.28 9.80 -22.63
CA SER A 207 -1.47 8.62 -22.93
C SER A 207 -2.25 7.32 -22.76
N LEU A 208 -3.08 7.23 -21.72
CA LEU A 208 -3.96 6.09 -21.49
C LEU A 208 -4.99 5.94 -22.62
N HIS A 209 -5.71 7.01 -22.96
CA HIS A 209 -6.69 7.00 -24.05
C HIS A 209 -6.03 6.63 -25.38
N ALA A 210 -4.85 7.18 -25.67
CA ALA A 210 -4.09 6.87 -26.86
C ALA A 210 -3.65 5.39 -26.90
N ALA A 211 -3.24 4.82 -25.77
CA ALA A 211 -2.90 3.40 -25.66
C ALA A 211 -4.10 2.51 -25.97
N MET A 212 -5.31 2.93 -25.59
CA MET A 212 -6.58 2.26 -25.91
C MET A 212 -7.07 2.51 -27.33
N GLY A 213 -6.31 3.23 -28.17
CA GLY A 213 -6.70 3.59 -29.53
C GLY A 213 -7.83 4.62 -29.59
N ILE A 214 -8.05 5.36 -28.52
CA ILE A 214 -9.06 6.42 -28.42
C ILE A 214 -8.40 7.76 -28.79
N GLY A 215 -8.91 8.41 -29.83
CA GLY A 215 -8.51 9.78 -30.16
C GLY A 215 -9.12 10.78 -29.18
N CYS A 216 -8.38 11.84 -28.84
CA CYS A 216 -8.84 12.89 -27.94
C CYS A 216 -8.62 14.24 -28.63
N SER A 217 -9.60 14.67 -29.42
CA SER A 217 -9.47 15.85 -30.31
C SER A 217 -9.30 17.18 -29.57
N ASP A 218 -9.89 17.32 -28.37
CA ASP A 218 -9.87 18.56 -27.58
C ASP A 218 -8.98 18.48 -26.31
N GLY A 219 -8.18 17.41 -26.19
CA GLY A 219 -7.35 17.12 -25.02
C GLY A 219 -8.06 16.28 -23.94
N CYS A 220 -7.36 15.98 -22.85
CA CYS A 220 -7.84 15.10 -21.78
C CYS A 220 -8.01 15.79 -20.42
N ASP A 221 -7.39 16.95 -20.22
CA ASP A 221 -7.32 17.59 -18.91
C ASP A 221 -8.65 18.21 -18.49
N VAL A 222 -9.17 17.73 -17.37
CA VAL A 222 -10.26 18.37 -16.64
C VAL A 222 -9.91 18.54 -15.16
N SER A 223 -10.57 19.51 -14.52
CA SER A 223 -10.41 19.75 -13.08
C SER A 223 -11.63 19.20 -12.33
N SER A 224 -11.39 18.32 -11.35
CA SER A 224 -12.42 17.81 -10.41
C SER A 224 -13.52 16.97 -11.07
N GLN A 225 -13.11 15.98 -11.87
CA GLN A 225 -14.02 15.04 -12.51
C GLN A 225 -13.93 13.67 -11.83
N VAL A 226 -14.93 13.36 -11.00
CA VAL A 226 -14.96 12.17 -10.14
C VAL A 226 -14.97 10.85 -10.93
N TYR A 227 -15.40 10.89 -12.19
CA TYR A 227 -15.53 9.74 -13.09
C TYR A 227 -14.41 9.74 -14.13
N SER A 228 -13.19 10.00 -13.70
CA SER A 228 -11.98 9.96 -14.55
C SER A 228 -11.11 8.75 -14.17
N PRO A 229 -10.49 8.07 -15.14
CA PRO A 229 -10.47 8.38 -16.57
C PRO A 229 -11.75 7.93 -17.30
N SER A 230 -12.27 8.75 -18.22
CA SER A 230 -13.48 8.42 -19.00
C SER A 230 -13.48 9.04 -20.40
N ILE A 231 -14.46 8.63 -21.20
CA ILE A 231 -14.81 9.25 -22.48
C ILE A 231 -16.30 9.63 -22.50
N LEU A 232 -16.65 10.68 -23.23
CA LEU A 232 -18.06 10.95 -23.53
C LEU A 232 -18.62 9.84 -24.44
N ASN A 233 -19.85 9.42 -24.18
CA ASN A 233 -20.54 8.42 -24.97
C ASN A 233 -20.46 8.74 -26.49
N PRO A 234 -19.94 7.81 -27.31
CA PRO A 234 -19.81 7.98 -28.76
C PRO A 234 -21.12 8.32 -29.48
N ALA A 235 -22.27 8.01 -28.89
CA ALA A 235 -23.58 8.35 -29.42
C ALA A 235 -23.83 9.86 -29.56
N TYR A 236 -23.05 10.72 -28.86
CA TYR A 236 -23.17 12.17 -28.91
C TYR A 236 -22.16 12.87 -29.83
N GLY A 237 -21.34 12.11 -30.57
CA GLY A 237 -20.26 12.65 -31.41
C GLY A 237 -18.88 12.56 -30.73
N PHE A 238 -17.86 12.29 -31.54
CA PHE A 238 -16.52 11.85 -31.14
C PHE A 238 -15.72 12.74 -30.16
N GLU A 239 -14.95 12.06 -29.28
CA GLU A 239 -13.61 12.40 -28.76
C GLU A 239 -13.42 13.47 -27.67
N TYR A 240 -14.32 13.53 -26.69
CA TYR A 240 -13.99 14.15 -25.40
C TYR A 240 -13.47 13.10 -24.42
N CYS A 241 -12.19 13.20 -24.11
CA CYS A 241 -11.51 12.40 -23.10
C CYS A 241 -11.38 13.21 -21.81
N TYR A 242 -11.43 12.53 -20.67
CA TYR A 242 -11.43 13.16 -19.37
C TYR A 242 -10.45 12.45 -18.44
N THR A 243 -9.46 13.20 -17.95
CA THR A 243 -8.49 12.80 -16.93
C THR A 243 -8.48 13.88 -15.84
N ASP A 244 -8.72 13.51 -14.57
CA ASP A 244 -8.70 14.48 -13.47
C ASP A 244 -7.25 14.73 -13.03
N THR A 245 -6.80 15.96 -13.27
CA THR A 245 -5.44 16.40 -12.96
C THR A 245 -5.29 16.98 -11.55
N ALA A 246 -6.40 17.23 -10.85
CA ALA A 246 -6.40 17.80 -9.50
C ALA A 246 -6.38 16.70 -8.43
N ASN A 247 -7.05 15.57 -8.68
CA ASN A 247 -6.99 14.36 -7.85
C ASN A 247 -7.03 13.13 -8.77
N PRO A 248 -5.89 12.63 -9.27
CA PRO A 248 -5.83 11.45 -10.14
C PRO A 248 -6.04 10.15 -9.35
N VAL A 249 -6.99 10.15 -8.41
CA VAL A 249 -7.33 9.00 -7.57
C VAL A 249 -8.62 8.43 -8.09
N TYR A 250 -8.48 7.36 -8.85
CA TYR A 250 -9.55 6.50 -9.30
C TYR A 250 -10.08 5.65 -8.13
N TYR A 251 -11.40 5.51 -8.01
CA TYR A 251 -12.06 4.71 -6.97
C TYR A 251 -12.89 3.58 -7.58
N CYS A 252 -12.75 2.39 -7.03
CA CYS A 252 -13.62 1.25 -7.30
C CYS A 252 -14.95 1.45 -6.56
N GLY A 253 -16.04 1.15 -7.25
CA GLY A 253 -17.40 1.29 -6.73
C GLY A 253 -17.89 2.73 -6.67
N GLY A 254 -19.03 2.98 -7.32
CA GLY A 254 -19.77 4.23 -7.23
C GLY A 254 -19.49 5.22 -8.36
N TYR A 255 -20.60 5.83 -8.79
CA TYR A 255 -20.76 6.90 -9.77
C TYR A 255 -20.97 6.45 -11.23
N ASN A 256 -22.25 6.25 -11.54
CA ASN A 256 -22.74 5.83 -12.85
C ASN A 256 -23.39 7.08 -13.48
N TYR A 257 -22.76 7.65 -14.50
CA TYR A 257 -23.30 8.80 -15.21
C TYR A 257 -23.67 8.40 -16.63
N ALA A 258 -24.94 8.57 -16.98
CA ALA A 258 -25.55 8.05 -18.21
C ALA A 258 -24.91 8.54 -19.53
N ASP A 259 -23.96 9.47 -19.48
CA ASP A 259 -23.34 10.07 -20.65
C ASP A 259 -21.85 9.72 -20.82
N PHE A 260 -21.23 8.97 -19.89
CA PHE A 260 -19.80 8.67 -19.91
C PHE A 260 -19.53 7.16 -19.88
N LEU A 261 -18.50 6.75 -20.62
CA LEU A 261 -17.90 5.42 -20.49
C LEU A 261 -16.61 5.56 -19.70
N ILE A 262 -16.45 4.73 -18.68
CA ILE A 262 -15.33 4.79 -17.74
C ILE A 262 -14.24 3.81 -18.15
N LEU A 263 -13.00 4.21 -17.91
CA LEU A 263 -11.82 3.37 -18.10
C LEU A 263 -11.42 2.82 -16.73
N CYS A 264 -11.35 1.50 -16.63
CA CYS A 264 -11.19 0.79 -15.38
C CYS A 264 -9.89 -0.03 -15.37
N ALA A 265 -9.11 0.12 -14.31
CA ALA A 265 -7.95 -0.72 -14.06
C ALA A 265 -8.40 -1.98 -13.33
N CYS A 266 -8.21 -3.14 -13.98
CA CYS A 266 -8.60 -4.44 -13.46
C CYS A 266 -7.37 -5.34 -13.30
N GLU A 267 -7.41 -6.24 -12.33
CA GLU A 267 -6.39 -7.27 -12.12
C GLU A 267 -7.00 -8.62 -11.78
N ALA A 268 -6.23 -9.70 -11.90
CA ALA A 268 -6.67 -11.02 -11.47
C ALA A 268 -6.92 -11.01 -9.95
N ALA A 269 -8.03 -11.61 -9.53
CA ALA A 269 -8.42 -11.73 -8.13
C ALA A 269 -7.45 -12.59 -7.30
#